data_AF-A0A5B7DBF2-F1
#
_entry.id   AF-A0A5B7DBF2-F1
#
_cell.length_a   1.000
_cell.length_b   1.000
_cell.length_c   1.000
_cell.angle_alpha   90.00
_cell.angle_beta   90.00
_cell.angle_gamma   90.00
#
_symmetry.space_group_name_H-M   'P 1'
#
loop_
_entity.id
_entity.type
_entity.pdbx_description
1 polymer ?
#
loop_
_entity_poly.entity_id
_entity_poly.type
_entity_poly.pdbx_seq_one_letter_code
_entity_poly.pdbx_strand_id
1 'polypeptide(L)'
;MLLLPLPDDTSATIASDLPRGVALLGDLTASLQQAQAALDTLAQRIKDGHLPTAKGISLLELKNQTFLSYLANLTHVTLTKLKGSKIEGSANVDRLVELRVVLERLRPLEDKLKYQLDKHVKAATEGEVSADDPSRLKGDLDNIGSTSEEEDEEEEEQGGKKKKKDGDDSDDGKIYKAPKISQMKYDLEDGKERAKDRVRRDALYSSTLRDAIEGLTEDPEVVYNQDVLKQKAIRKRRELEE
;
A
#
# COMPACT_ATOMS: atom_id res chain seq x y z
N MET A 1 -38.95 -45.26 -25.05
CA MET A 1 -39.30 -44.27 -24.00
C MET A 1 -40.12 -43.19 -24.69
N LEU A 2 -41.39 -43.07 -24.32
CA LEU A 2 -42.35 -42.15 -24.92
C LEU A 2 -41.93 -40.70 -24.64
N LEU A 3 -41.71 -39.92 -25.71
CA LEU A 3 -41.65 -38.46 -25.63
C LEU A 3 -43.04 -37.97 -25.19
N LEU A 4 -43.15 -37.47 -23.96
CA LEU A 4 -44.32 -36.71 -23.53
C LEU A 4 -44.42 -35.47 -24.45
N PRO A 5 -45.62 -35.16 -24.99
CA PRO A 5 -45.80 -33.98 -25.82
C PRO A 5 -45.58 -32.72 -24.97
N LEU A 6 -44.70 -31.84 -25.46
CA LEU A 6 -44.43 -30.54 -24.86
C LEU A 6 -45.68 -29.64 -24.99
N PRO A 7 -46.03 -28.84 -23.97
CA PRO A 7 -47.19 -27.94 -24.03
C PRO A 7 -47.01 -26.89 -25.14
N ASP A 8 -48.07 -26.61 -25.91
CA ASP A 8 -48.04 -25.81 -27.16
C ASP A 8 -47.34 -24.44 -27.02
N ASP A 9 -47.43 -23.79 -25.86
CA ASP A 9 -46.77 -22.51 -25.55
C ASP A 9 -45.22 -22.57 -25.56
N THR A 10 -44.64 -23.74 -25.31
CA THR A 10 -43.16 -23.92 -25.33
C THR A 10 -42.62 -23.91 -26.75
N SER A 11 -43.40 -24.37 -27.73
CA SER A 11 -42.97 -24.38 -29.13
C SER A 11 -42.89 -22.97 -29.73
N ALA A 12 -43.85 -22.11 -29.39
CA ALA A 12 -43.90 -20.73 -29.84
C ALA A 12 -42.79 -19.86 -29.23
N THR A 13 -42.49 -20.05 -27.94
CA THR A 13 -41.40 -19.36 -27.24
C THR A 13 -40.02 -19.81 -27.72
N ILE A 14 -39.83 -21.11 -27.99
CA ILE A 14 -38.60 -21.60 -28.60
C ILE A 14 -38.41 -21.02 -30.01
N ALA A 15 -39.47 -20.91 -30.81
CA ALA A 15 -39.39 -20.36 -32.16
C ALA A 15 -38.98 -18.87 -32.18
N SER A 16 -39.40 -18.08 -31.18
CA SER A 16 -38.98 -16.69 -31.04
C SER A 16 -37.56 -16.53 -30.50
N ASP A 17 -37.14 -17.38 -29.56
CA ASP A 17 -35.86 -17.24 -28.86
C ASP A 17 -34.70 -17.89 -29.61
N LEU A 18 -34.96 -18.90 -30.45
CA LEU A 18 -33.94 -19.60 -31.23
C LEU A 18 -33.06 -18.66 -32.08
N PRO A 19 -33.60 -17.75 -32.92
CA PRO A 19 -32.76 -16.84 -33.71
C PRO A 19 -31.90 -15.92 -32.83
N ARG A 20 -32.43 -15.47 -31.69
CA ARG A 20 -31.69 -14.66 -30.72
C ARG A 20 -30.56 -15.47 -30.05
N GLY A 21 -30.84 -16.72 -29.68
CA GLY A 21 -29.85 -17.64 -29.11
C GLY A 21 -28.71 -17.93 -30.09
N VAL A 22 -29.02 -18.18 -31.36
CA VAL A 22 -28.02 -18.40 -32.41
C VAL A 22 -27.16 -17.15 -32.63
N ALA A 23 -27.76 -15.96 -32.64
CA ALA A 23 -27.00 -14.70 -32.74
C ALA A 23 -26.04 -14.54 -31.55
N LEU A 24 -26.51 -14.74 -30.31
CA LEU A 24 -25.68 -14.64 -29.10
C LEU A 24 -24.55 -15.66 -29.07
N LEU A 25 -24.78 -16.88 -29.58
CA LEU A 25 -23.72 -17.88 -29.74
C LEU A 25 -22.68 -17.44 -30.77
N GLY A 26 -23.12 -16.84 -31.88
CA GLY A 26 -22.23 -16.20 -32.85
C GLY A 26 -21.35 -15.13 -32.21
N ASP A 27 -21.95 -14.20 -31.48
CA ASP A 27 -21.26 -13.12 -30.79
C ASP A 27 -20.27 -13.66 -29.74
N LEU A 28 -20.66 -14.70 -29.00
CA LEU A 28 -19.80 -15.37 -28.03
C LEU A 28 -18.59 -16.01 -28.72
N THR A 29 -18.79 -16.69 -29.86
CA THR A 29 -17.67 -17.29 -30.61
C THR A 29 -16.71 -16.24 -31.15
N ALA A 30 -17.22 -15.13 -31.68
CA ALA A 30 -16.40 -14.03 -32.16
C ALA A 30 -15.59 -13.40 -31.00
N SER A 31 -16.25 -13.17 -29.85
CA SER A 31 -15.59 -12.62 -28.66
C SER A 31 -14.50 -13.57 -28.12
N LEU A 32 -14.74 -14.88 -28.15
CA LEU A 32 -13.78 -15.89 -27.72
C LEU A 32 -12.57 -15.97 -28.65
N GLN A 33 -12.78 -15.86 -29.97
CA GLN A 33 -11.69 -15.78 -30.95
C GLN A 33 -10.83 -14.53 -30.74
N GLN A 34 -11.44 -13.37 -30.49
CA GLN A 34 -10.71 -12.13 -30.20
C GLN A 34 -9.90 -12.25 -28.91
N ALA A 35 -10.48 -12.81 -27.85
CA ALA A 35 -9.80 -13.06 -26.59
C ALA A 35 -8.63 -14.03 -26.75
N GLN A 36 -8.82 -15.11 -27.53
CA GLN A 36 -7.77 -16.08 -27.82
C GLN A 36 -6.61 -15.43 -28.59
N ALA A 37 -6.89 -14.64 -29.62
CA ALA A 37 -5.85 -13.95 -30.39
C ALA A 37 -5.05 -12.95 -29.53
N ALA A 38 -5.72 -12.24 -28.62
CA ALA A 38 -5.05 -11.35 -27.67
C ALA A 38 -4.15 -12.12 -26.70
N LEU A 39 -4.62 -13.27 -26.20
CA LEU A 39 -3.85 -14.14 -25.30
C LEU A 39 -2.65 -14.76 -26.01
N ASP A 40 -2.80 -15.19 -27.26
CA ASP A 40 -1.70 -15.71 -28.08
C ASP A 40 -0.64 -14.63 -28.33
N THR A 41 -1.07 -13.40 -28.63
CA THR A 41 -0.16 -12.26 -28.80
C THR A 41 0.61 -11.96 -27.52
N LEU A 42 -0.06 -12.01 -26.37
CA LEU A 42 0.57 -11.79 -25.06
C LEU A 42 1.55 -12.93 -24.73
N ALA A 43 1.15 -14.18 -24.99
CA ALA A 43 1.98 -15.36 -24.78
C ALA A 43 3.25 -15.35 -25.66
N GLN A 44 3.14 -14.88 -26.91
CA GLN A 44 4.29 -14.68 -27.79
C GLN A 44 5.25 -13.63 -27.21
N ARG A 45 4.74 -12.46 -26.81
CA ARG A 45 5.57 -11.40 -26.19
C ARG A 45 6.30 -11.85 -24.93
N ILE A 46 5.69 -12.71 -24.12
CA ILE A 46 6.36 -13.32 -22.96
C ILE A 46 7.48 -14.26 -23.42
N LYS A 47 7.21 -15.17 -24.37
CA LYS A 47 8.19 -16.13 -24.89
C LYS A 47 9.39 -15.45 -25.56
N ASP A 48 9.13 -14.37 -26.28
CA ASP A 48 10.15 -13.57 -26.96
C ASP A 48 10.95 -12.68 -25.98
N GLY A 49 10.61 -12.70 -24.69
CA GLY A 49 11.31 -11.96 -23.64
C GLY A 49 11.02 -10.46 -23.63
N HIS A 50 10.04 -9.99 -24.41
CA HIS A 50 9.63 -8.58 -24.43
C HIS A 50 8.95 -8.15 -23.12
N LEU A 51 8.38 -9.10 -22.37
CA LEU A 51 7.76 -8.87 -21.08
C LEU A 51 8.54 -9.65 -20.00
N PRO A 52 9.46 -9.00 -19.27
CA PRO A 52 10.17 -9.65 -18.19
C PRO A 52 9.22 -9.93 -17.03
N THR A 53 8.90 -11.21 -16.79
CA THR A 53 8.02 -11.65 -15.70
C THR A 53 8.77 -12.09 -14.45
N ALA A 54 10.10 -11.98 -14.43
CA ALA A 54 10.95 -12.50 -13.36
C ALA A 54 10.85 -11.70 -12.05
N LYS A 55 10.52 -10.41 -12.12
CA LYS A 55 10.29 -9.54 -10.95
C LYS A 55 8.85 -9.04 -11.01
N GLY A 56 8.03 -9.50 -10.09
CA GLY A 56 6.60 -9.17 -10.04
C GLY A 56 6.11 -9.12 -8.60
N ILE A 57 4.94 -8.52 -8.42
CA ILE A 57 4.29 -8.43 -7.11
C ILE A 57 3.43 -9.67 -6.93
N SER A 58 3.71 -10.47 -5.89
CA SER A 58 3.05 -11.75 -5.61
C SER A 58 1.53 -11.62 -5.49
N LEU A 59 1.04 -10.53 -4.89
CA LEU A 59 -0.40 -10.23 -4.82
C LEU A 59 -1.05 -10.15 -6.20
N LEU A 60 -0.36 -9.54 -7.17
CA LEU A 60 -0.87 -9.35 -8.52
C LEU A 60 -0.85 -10.66 -9.31
N GLU A 61 0.13 -11.52 -9.08
CA GLU A 61 0.18 -12.88 -9.62
C GLU A 61 -1.00 -13.71 -9.10
N LEU A 62 -1.22 -13.71 -7.79
CA LEU A 62 -2.37 -14.39 -7.17
C LEU A 62 -3.70 -13.87 -7.73
N LYS A 63 -3.84 -12.55 -7.89
CA LYS A 63 -5.03 -11.93 -8.51
C LYS A 63 -5.25 -12.44 -9.93
N ASN A 64 -4.20 -12.51 -10.75
CA ASN A 64 -4.32 -13.02 -12.11
C ASN A 64 -4.68 -14.51 -12.14
N GLN A 65 -4.07 -15.33 -11.29
CA GLN A 65 -4.37 -16.76 -11.20
C GLN A 65 -5.80 -17.03 -10.71
N THR A 66 -6.28 -16.25 -9.73
CA THR A 66 -7.66 -16.34 -9.24
C THR A 66 -8.67 -15.90 -10.29
N PHE A 67 -8.40 -14.83 -11.05
CA PHE A 67 -9.24 -14.44 -12.19
C PHE A 67 -9.29 -15.51 -13.29
N LEU A 68 -8.14 -16.08 -13.67
CA LEU A 68 -8.08 -17.15 -14.65
C LEU A 68 -8.89 -18.37 -14.20
N SER A 69 -8.74 -18.76 -12.92
CA SER A 69 -9.51 -19.84 -12.33
C SER A 69 -11.01 -19.53 -12.33
N TYR A 70 -11.39 -18.28 -12.03
CA TYR A 70 -12.78 -17.84 -12.05
C TYR A 70 -13.38 -17.94 -13.46
N LEU A 71 -12.67 -17.43 -14.48
CA LEU A 71 -13.09 -17.51 -15.87
C LEU A 71 -13.18 -18.95 -16.38
N ALA A 72 -12.25 -19.83 -15.99
CA ALA A 72 -12.29 -21.25 -16.35
C ALA A 72 -13.53 -21.95 -15.77
N ASN A 73 -13.85 -21.72 -14.49
CA ASN A 73 -15.06 -22.28 -13.87
C ASN A 73 -16.34 -21.68 -14.49
N LEU A 74 -16.32 -20.39 -14.84
CA LEU A 74 -17.44 -19.72 -15.49
C LEU A 74 -17.72 -20.30 -16.87
N THR A 75 -16.69 -20.48 -17.70
CA THR A 75 -16.84 -21.09 -19.04
C THR A 75 -17.31 -22.54 -18.96
N HIS A 76 -16.89 -23.26 -17.93
CA HIS A 76 -17.37 -24.63 -17.71
C HIS A 76 -18.87 -24.65 -17.33
N VAL A 77 -19.32 -23.71 -16.50
CA VAL A 77 -20.75 -23.57 -16.16
C VAL A 77 -21.55 -23.16 -17.39
N THR A 78 -21.09 -22.20 -18.19
CA THR A 78 -21.80 -21.81 -19.42
C THR A 78 -21.88 -22.97 -20.41
N LEU A 79 -20.81 -23.74 -20.59
CA LEU A 79 -20.81 -24.93 -21.43
C LEU A 79 -21.80 -26.00 -20.93
N THR A 80 -21.87 -26.22 -19.61
CA THR A 80 -22.86 -27.13 -19.00
C THR A 80 -24.30 -26.68 -19.29
N LYS A 81 -24.57 -25.38 -19.23
CA LYS A 81 -25.87 -24.79 -19.62
C LYS A 81 -26.17 -25.00 -21.10
N LEU A 82 -25.20 -24.78 -21.98
CA LEU A 82 -25.37 -24.95 -23.42
C LEU A 82 -25.61 -26.41 -23.81
N LYS A 83 -25.08 -27.37 -23.04
CA LYS A 83 -25.38 -28.80 -23.19
C LYS A 83 -26.76 -29.20 -22.66
N GLY A 84 -27.53 -28.27 -22.07
CA GLY A 84 -28.85 -28.55 -21.50
C GLY A 84 -28.80 -29.33 -20.17
N SER A 85 -27.65 -29.38 -19.51
CA SER A 85 -27.50 -30.02 -18.21
C SER A 85 -27.90 -29.07 -17.07
N LYS A 86 -28.46 -29.62 -16.00
CA LYS A 86 -28.76 -28.85 -14.78
C LYS A 86 -27.47 -28.41 -14.10
N ILE A 87 -27.50 -27.22 -13.51
CA ILE A 87 -26.35 -26.62 -12.79
C ILE A 87 -26.46 -26.85 -11.27
N GLU A 88 -27.66 -27.19 -10.79
CA GLU A 88 -27.95 -27.40 -9.37
C GLU A 88 -27.02 -28.48 -8.78
N GLY A 89 -26.35 -28.15 -7.66
CA GLY A 89 -25.43 -29.06 -6.97
C GLY A 89 -24.09 -29.29 -7.67
N SER A 90 -23.74 -28.49 -8.68
CA SER A 90 -22.42 -28.59 -9.32
C SER A 90 -21.34 -27.90 -8.48
N ALA A 91 -20.25 -28.60 -8.19
CA ALA A 91 -19.10 -28.07 -7.44
C ALA A 91 -18.48 -26.83 -8.09
N ASN A 92 -18.67 -26.64 -9.40
CA ASN A 92 -18.16 -25.48 -10.13
C ASN A 92 -18.86 -24.17 -9.71
N VAL A 93 -20.13 -24.22 -9.32
CA VAL A 93 -20.85 -23.05 -8.80
C VAL A 93 -20.34 -22.69 -7.41
N ASP A 94 -20.16 -23.68 -6.54
CA ASP A 94 -19.59 -23.45 -5.21
C ASP A 94 -18.17 -22.86 -5.32
N ARG A 95 -17.36 -23.40 -6.24
CA ARG A 95 -16.02 -22.87 -6.53
C ARG A 95 -16.05 -21.46 -7.08
N LEU A 96 -17.03 -21.11 -7.92
CA LEU A 96 -17.21 -19.72 -8.40
C LEU A 96 -17.54 -18.77 -7.26
N VAL A 97 -18.39 -19.18 -6.32
CA VAL A 97 -18.72 -18.37 -5.13
C VAL A 97 -17.48 -18.20 -4.25
N GLU A 98 -16.71 -19.26 -4.02
CA GLU A 98 -15.47 -19.19 -3.26
C GLU A 98 -14.45 -18.23 -3.91
N LEU A 99 -14.20 -18.41 -5.22
CA LEU A 99 -13.30 -17.54 -5.98
C LEU A 99 -13.79 -16.09 -5.98
N ARG A 100 -15.10 -15.86 -6.00
CA ARG A 100 -15.67 -14.53 -5.87
C ARG A 100 -15.34 -13.92 -4.51
N VAL A 101 -15.53 -14.66 -3.42
CA VAL A 101 -15.18 -14.20 -2.07
C VAL A 101 -13.69 -13.89 -1.97
N VAL A 102 -12.81 -14.74 -2.54
CA VAL A 102 -11.36 -14.49 -2.57
C VAL A 102 -11.05 -13.17 -3.28
N LEU A 103 -11.63 -12.92 -4.46
CA LEU A 103 -11.45 -11.65 -5.18
C LEU A 103 -11.91 -10.44 -4.36
N GLU A 104 -12.99 -10.58 -3.58
CA GLU A 104 -13.47 -9.50 -2.73
C GLU A 104 -12.54 -9.23 -1.55
N ARG A 105 -11.89 -10.27 -1.02
CA ARG A 105 -10.89 -10.18 0.04
C ARG A 105 -9.55 -9.62 -0.43
N LEU A 106 -9.21 -9.75 -1.71
CA LEU A 106 -8.02 -9.14 -2.29
C LEU A 106 -8.12 -7.61 -2.36
N ARG A 107 -9.32 -7.04 -2.55
CA ARG A 107 -9.52 -5.57 -2.66
C ARG A 107 -8.88 -4.74 -1.52
N PRO A 108 -9.14 -5.00 -0.23
CA PRO A 108 -8.51 -4.24 0.84
C PRO A 108 -6.98 -4.41 0.90
N LEU A 109 -6.44 -5.54 0.42
CA LEU A 109 -4.98 -5.73 0.33
C LEU A 109 -4.40 -4.87 -0.80
N GLU A 110 -5.07 -4.79 -1.94
CA GLU A 110 -4.69 -3.88 -3.02
C GLU A 110 -4.71 -2.43 -2.58
N ASP A 111 -5.72 -2.01 -1.80
CA ASP A 111 -5.81 -0.65 -1.29
C ASP A 111 -4.63 -0.31 -0.35
N LYS A 112 -4.21 -1.26 0.50
CA LYS A 112 -3.03 -1.08 1.37
C LYS A 112 -1.74 -1.01 0.57
N LEU A 113 -1.59 -1.83 -0.48
CA LEU A 113 -0.39 -1.86 -1.31
C LEU A 113 -0.43 -0.85 -2.47
N LYS A 114 -1.48 -0.03 -2.57
CA LYS A 114 -1.68 0.91 -3.69
C LYS A 114 -0.47 1.80 -3.93
N TYR A 115 0.11 2.34 -2.86
CA TYR A 115 1.31 3.18 -2.98
C TYR A 115 2.50 2.42 -3.58
N GLN A 116 2.73 1.18 -3.15
CA GLN A 116 3.81 0.35 -3.69
C GLN A 116 3.55 -0.01 -5.14
N LEU A 117 2.31 -0.39 -5.49
CA LEU A 117 1.89 -0.63 -6.87
C LEU A 117 2.15 0.59 -7.75
N ASP A 118 1.71 1.78 -7.31
CA ASP A 118 1.91 3.02 -8.05
C ASP A 118 3.41 3.36 -8.18
N LYS A 119 4.21 3.12 -7.14
CA LYS A 119 5.68 3.30 -7.18
C LYS A 119 6.34 2.36 -8.20
N HIS A 120 6.00 1.07 -8.21
CA HIS A 120 6.56 0.11 -9.16
C HIS A 120 6.11 0.39 -10.60
N VAL A 121 4.86 0.81 -10.79
CA VAL A 121 4.36 1.23 -12.11
C VAL A 121 5.14 2.45 -12.61
N LYS A 122 5.32 3.47 -11.77
CA LYS A 122 6.14 4.65 -12.11
C LYS A 122 7.57 4.29 -12.44
N ALA A 123 8.21 3.44 -11.64
CA ALA A 123 9.57 2.98 -11.90
C ALA A 123 9.68 2.22 -13.24
N ALA A 124 8.66 1.44 -13.61
CA ALA A 124 8.62 0.72 -14.88
C ALA A 124 8.38 1.65 -16.09
N THR A 125 7.62 2.73 -15.93
CA THR A 125 7.28 3.66 -17.04
C THR A 125 8.28 4.81 -17.20
N GLU A 126 8.79 5.36 -16.10
CA GLU A 126 9.63 6.56 -16.06
C GLU A 126 11.12 6.23 -15.78
N GLY A 127 11.43 4.98 -15.43
CA GLY A 127 12.76 4.54 -14.98
C GLY A 127 12.93 4.65 -13.45
N GLU A 128 14.02 4.08 -12.90
CA GLU A 128 14.30 4.20 -11.46
C GLU A 128 14.37 5.68 -11.06
N VAL A 129 13.46 6.09 -10.18
CA VAL A 129 13.49 7.42 -9.57
C VAL A 129 14.76 7.50 -8.72
N SER A 130 15.60 8.50 -9.05
CA SER A 130 16.92 8.75 -8.45
C SER A 130 16.95 8.55 -6.93
N ALA A 131 18.13 8.21 -6.39
CA ALA A 131 18.38 8.07 -4.95
C ALA A 131 18.00 9.33 -4.12
N ASP A 132 17.81 10.48 -4.77
CA ASP A 132 17.47 11.77 -4.17
C ASP A 132 15.96 12.09 -4.13
N ASP A 133 15.06 11.13 -4.36
CA ASP A 133 13.61 11.42 -4.27
C ASP A 133 13.17 11.64 -2.81
N PRO A 134 12.64 12.84 -2.46
CA PRO A 134 12.15 13.14 -1.11
C PRO A 134 11.00 12.23 -0.66
N SER A 135 10.36 11.49 -1.57
CA SER A 135 9.33 10.49 -1.24
C SER A 135 9.88 9.17 -0.68
N ARG A 136 11.20 8.91 -0.83
CA ARG A 136 11.88 7.73 -0.24
C ARG A 136 12.19 7.92 1.25
N LEU A 137 12.09 9.13 1.78
CA LEU A 137 12.32 9.43 3.18
C LEU A 137 11.13 8.99 4.04
N LYS A 138 10.92 7.68 4.18
CA LYS A 138 10.15 7.15 5.30
C LYS A 138 11.09 7.14 6.51
N GLY A 139 10.65 7.70 7.63
CA GLY A 139 11.38 7.52 8.88
C GLY A 139 11.33 6.05 9.26
N ASP A 140 12.47 5.45 9.59
CA ASP A 140 12.55 4.07 10.08
C ASP A 140 11.72 3.95 11.37
N LEU A 141 10.48 3.45 11.25
CA LEU A 141 9.60 3.23 12.39
C LEU A 141 10.06 2.02 13.23
N ASP A 142 10.92 1.16 12.69
CA ASP A 142 11.53 0.04 13.43
C ASP A 142 12.40 0.52 14.59
N ASN A 143 12.96 1.72 14.48
CA ASN A 143 13.71 2.34 15.57
C ASN A 143 12.81 2.90 16.68
N ILE A 144 11.48 2.89 16.51
CA ILE A 144 10.50 3.35 17.50
C ILE A 144 9.93 2.23 18.38
N GLY A 145 10.41 0.99 18.23
CA GLY A 145 10.07 -0.12 19.13
C GLY A 145 8.61 -0.57 19.02
N SER A 146 7.95 -0.29 17.90
CA SER A 146 6.64 -0.87 17.59
C SER A 146 6.87 -2.21 16.93
N THR A 147 6.84 -3.29 17.71
CA THR A 147 6.76 -4.66 17.21
C THR A 147 5.45 -4.83 16.44
N SER A 148 5.46 -4.52 15.14
CA SER A 148 4.51 -5.07 14.19
C SER A 148 5.32 -6.03 13.34
N GLU A 149 5.07 -7.32 13.52
CA GLU A 149 5.57 -8.38 12.66
C GLU A 149 5.01 -8.14 11.25
N GLU A 150 5.72 -7.36 10.44
CA GLU A 150 5.56 -7.39 8.99
C GLU A 150 6.82 -8.05 8.44
N GLU A 151 6.61 -9.14 7.71
CA GLU A 151 7.63 -9.99 7.11
C GLU A 151 8.49 -9.17 6.14
N ASP A 152 9.64 -8.70 6.62
CA ASP A 152 10.66 -8.07 5.76
C ASP A 152 11.34 -9.16 4.93
N GLU A 153 10.86 -9.31 3.69
CA GLU A 153 11.60 -9.99 2.63
C GLU A 153 12.89 -9.20 2.32
N GLU A 154 14.02 -9.89 2.43
CA GLU A 154 15.36 -9.39 2.20
C GLU A 154 15.53 -8.76 0.80
N GLU A 155 15.70 -7.44 0.71
CA GLU A 155 16.24 -6.79 -0.49
C GLU A 155 17.79 -6.73 -0.41
N GLU A 156 18.45 -7.69 -1.07
CA GLU A 156 19.86 -7.56 -1.45
C GLU A 156 20.05 -6.41 -2.46
N GLU A 157 20.35 -5.19 -1.99
CA GLU A 157 20.96 -4.17 -2.84
C GLU A 157 22.49 -4.34 -2.91
N GLN A 158 22.94 -5.07 -3.94
CA GLN A 158 24.30 -4.95 -4.44
C GLN A 158 24.54 -3.56 -5.04
N GLY A 159 25.12 -2.66 -4.25
CA GLY A 159 25.33 -1.29 -4.72
C GLY A 159 26.29 -0.43 -3.91
N GLY A 160 27.28 -1.01 -3.24
CA GLY A 160 28.26 -0.21 -2.50
C GLY A 160 29.59 -0.92 -2.30
N LYS A 161 30.64 -0.51 -3.02
CA LYS A 161 32.02 -0.93 -2.76
C LYS A 161 32.42 -0.57 -1.33
N LYS A 162 32.20 -1.48 -0.37
CA LYS A 162 32.91 -1.52 0.91
C LYS A 162 34.04 -2.53 0.77
N LYS A 163 35.28 -2.01 0.80
CA LYS A 163 36.48 -2.81 1.02
C LYS A 163 36.27 -3.65 2.28
N LYS A 164 36.15 -4.97 2.13
CA LYS A 164 36.33 -5.93 3.21
C LYS A 164 37.78 -5.80 3.70
N LYS A 165 37.94 -5.56 5.00
CA LYS A 165 39.14 -5.98 5.73
C LYS A 165 38.62 -6.79 6.92
N ASP A 166 39.10 -8.02 6.99
CA ASP A 166 38.66 -9.10 7.86
C ASP A 166 38.72 -8.74 9.35
N GLY A 167 37.82 -9.38 10.11
CA GLY A 167 37.75 -9.31 11.57
C GLY A 167 36.58 -10.13 12.07
N ASP A 168 36.85 -11.43 12.23
CA ASP A 168 36.17 -12.39 13.10
C ASP A 168 35.73 -11.74 14.44
N ASP A 169 34.46 -11.83 14.83
CA ASP A 169 34.05 -12.35 16.14
C ASP A 169 32.53 -12.44 16.30
N SER A 170 32.15 -13.33 17.21
CA SER A 170 30.87 -13.88 17.61
C SER A 170 29.70 -12.93 17.93
N ASP A 171 28.51 -13.53 17.82
CA ASP A 171 27.24 -13.23 18.49
C ASP A 171 27.42 -12.68 19.91
N ASP A 172 27.23 -11.38 20.08
CA ASP A 172 26.98 -10.75 21.38
C ASP A 172 26.12 -9.49 21.16
N GLY A 173 25.10 -9.34 22.01
CA GLY A 173 24.00 -8.38 21.86
C GLY A 173 24.41 -7.01 21.33
N LYS A 174 23.76 -6.56 20.25
CA LYS A 174 24.05 -5.30 19.55
C LYS A 174 23.83 -4.09 20.47
N ILE A 175 24.87 -3.68 21.20
CA ILE A 175 24.90 -2.44 21.97
C ILE A 175 24.77 -1.27 21.00
N TYR A 176 23.74 -0.44 21.20
CA TYR A 176 23.49 0.76 20.39
C TYR A 176 24.73 1.67 20.37
N LYS A 177 25.21 1.99 19.16
CA LYS A 177 26.30 2.95 18.95
C LYS A 177 25.70 4.25 18.40
N ALA A 178 25.67 5.27 19.24
CA ALA A 178 25.23 6.61 18.83
C ALA A 178 26.01 7.11 17.61
N PRO A 179 25.35 7.72 16.62
CA PRO A 179 25.99 8.27 15.44
C PRO A 179 27.08 9.27 15.82
N LYS A 180 28.28 9.11 15.23
CA LYS A 180 29.36 10.07 15.42
C LYS A 180 29.09 11.30 14.55
N ILE A 181 28.42 12.29 15.12
CA ILE A 181 28.20 13.58 14.48
C ILE A 181 29.55 14.31 14.42
N SER A 182 30.11 14.46 13.22
CA SER A 182 31.25 15.34 12.98
C SER A 182 30.77 16.79 13.05
N GLN A 183 31.57 17.67 13.63
CA GLN A 183 31.27 19.10 13.65
C GLN A 183 31.15 19.62 12.21
N MET A 184 29.93 19.95 11.81
CA MET A 184 29.66 20.66 10.57
C MET A 184 30.13 22.10 10.79
N LYS A 185 30.95 22.63 9.87
CA LYS A 185 31.36 24.04 9.94
C LYS A 185 30.12 24.90 9.77
N TYR A 186 29.74 25.59 10.84
CA TYR A 186 28.77 26.68 10.75
C TYR A 186 29.46 27.86 10.10
N ASP A 187 28.87 28.40 9.04
CA ASP A 187 29.26 29.70 8.51
C ASP A 187 29.04 30.73 9.61
N LEU A 188 30.13 31.30 10.12
CA LEU A 188 30.17 32.16 11.31
C LEU A 188 29.51 33.54 11.09
N GLU A 189 29.04 33.84 9.88
CA GLU A 189 28.34 35.09 9.57
C GLU A 189 26.94 35.12 10.22
N ASP A 190 26.22 33.99 10.26
CA ASP A 190 24.87 33.90 10.85
C ASP A 190 24.87 33.82 12.39
N GLY A 191 26.02 33.49 12.99
CA GLY A 191 26.12 33.27 14.44
C GLY A 191 25.90 34.54 15.26
N LYS A 192 26.36 35.70 14.76
CA LYS A 192 26.22 36.98 15.45
C LYS A 192 24.79 37.51 15.43
N GLU A 193 24.05 37.30 14.34
CA GLU A 193 22.63 37.67 14.28
C GLU A 193 21.78 36.79 15.21
N ARG A 194 21.98 35.47 15.17
CA ARG A 194 21.26 34.54 16.04
C ARG A 194 21.55 34.79 17.53
N ALA A 195 22.78 35.19 17.87
CA ALA A 195 23.12 35.57 19.24
C ALA A 195 22.40 36.86 19.68
N LYS A 196 22.35 37.88 18.82
CA LYS A 196 21.62 39.13 19.07
C LYS A 196 20.12 38.87 19.22
N ASP A 197 19.55 37.99 18.39
CA ASP A 197 18.12 37.65 18.47
C ASP A 197 17.78 36.82 19.71
N ARG A 198 18.68 35.96 20.19
CA ARG A 198 18.52 35.29 21.49
C ARG A 198 18.52 36.31 22.63
N VAL A 199 19.46 37.25 22.66
CA VAL A 199 19.51 38.29 23.71
C VAL A 199 18.28 39.20 23.65
N ARG A 200 17.82 39.57 22.45
CA ARG A 200 16.57 40.33 22.27
C ARG A 200 15.36 39.56 22.77
N ARG A 201 15.25 38.27 22.43
CA ARG A 201 14.19 37.41 22.95
C ARG A 201 14.25 37.31 24.46
N ASP A 202 15.42 37.06 25.05
CA ASP A 202 15.58 36.93 26.51
C ASP A 202 15.22 38.24 27.24
N ALA A 203 15.52 39.41 26.66
CA ALA A 203 15.10 40.70 27.20
C ALA A 203 13.58 40.91 27.15
N LEU A 204 12.95 40.51 26.03
CA LEU A 204 11.49 40.53 25.86
C LEU A 204 10.78 39.49 26.75
N TYR A 205 11.49 38.42 27.13
CA TYR A 205 10.99 37.33 27.98
C TYR A 205 11.22 37.58 29.48
N SER A 206 11.75 38.74 29.88
CA SER A 206 11.92 39.09 31.30
C SER A 206 10.57 39.14 32.01
N SER A 207 10.48 38.55 33.21
CA SER A 207 9.23 38.41 33.97
C SER A 207 8.54 39.76 34.22
N THR A 208 9.32 40.81 34.41
CA THR A 208 8.80 42.18 34.61
C THR A 208 8.14 42.77 33.37
N LEU A 209 8.67 42.47 32.18
CA LEU A 209 8.13 42.99 30.92
C LEU A 209 6.91 42.18 30.49
N ARG A 210 6.91 40.89 30.82
CA ARG A 210 5.79 39.98 30.63
C ARG A 210 4.56 40.39 31.47
N ASP A 211 4.72 40.62 32.78
CA ASP A 211 3.63 41.13 33.65
C ASP A 211 3.07 42.47 33.12
N ALA A 212 3.94 43.35 32.59
CA ALA A 212 3.53 44.63 32.03
C ALA A 212 2.74 44.50 30.71
N ILE A 213 3.09 43.52 29.87
CA ILE A 213 2.35 43.23 28.62
C ILE A 213 1.03 42.55 28.93
N GLU A 214 1.01 41.58 29.85
CA GLU A 214 -0.20 40.87 30.28
C GLU A 214 -1.23 41.84 30.89
N GLY A 215 -0.79 42.85 31.65
CA GLY A 215 -1.67 43.90 32.16
C GLY A 215 -2.24 44.84 31.08
N LEU A 216 -1.68 44.85 29.86
CA LEU A 216 -2.12 45.68 28.74
C LEU A 216 -3.02 44.93 27.75
N THR A 217 -2.94 43.60 27.72
CA THR A 217 -3.71 42.74 26.81
C THR A 217 -4.81 41.98 27.56
N GLU A 218 -6.06 42.09 27.13
CA GLU A 218 -7.20 41.31 27.69
C GLU A 218 -7.28 39.86 27.14
N ASP A 219 -6.18 39.34 26.59
CA ASP A 219 -6.16 37.99 26.01
C ASP A 219 -6.31 36.94 27.14
N PRO A 220 -7.19 35.94 27.00
CA PRO A 220 -7.42 34.96 28.04
C PRO A 220 -6.18 34.10 28.28
N GLU A 221 -5.75 33.99 29.53
CA GLU A 221 -4.63 33.13 29.91
C GLU A 221 -4.99 31.64 29.71
N VAL A 222 -4.18 30.94 28.90
CA VAL A 222 -4.24 29.48 28.78
C VAL A 222 -3.56 28.87 30.00
N VAL A 223 -4.33 28.66 31.06
CA VAL A 223 -3.90 27.89 32.23
C VAL A 223 -3.80 26.43 31.82
N TYR A 224 -2.57 25.99 31.54
CA TYR A 224 -2.29 24.56 31.49
C TYR A 224 -2.54 24.00 32.90
N ASN A 225 -3.41 22.99 33.03
CA ASN A 225 -3.50 22.16 34.23
C ASN A 225 -2.18 21.38 34.37
N GLN A 226 -1.12 22.06 34.79
CA GLN A 226 0.18 21.44 35.06
C GLN A 226 0.12 20.73 36.40
N ASP A 227 0.74 19.55 36.43
CA ASP A 227 0.91 18.71 37.62
C ASP A 227 1.11 19.52 38.89
N VAL A 228 0.33 19.17 39.92
CA VAL A 228 0.30 19.74 41.28
C VAL A 228 1.71 20.02 41.84
N LEU A 229 2.70 19.25 41.42
CA LEU A 229 4.12 19.38 41.78
C LEU A 229 4.77 20.68 41.28
N LYS A 230 4.47 21.12 40.05
CA LYS A 230 5.03 22.37 39.49
C LYS A 230 4.45 23.59 40.19
N GLN A 231 3.14 23.59 40.49
CA GLN A 231 2.51 24.68 41.24
C GLN A 231 3.08 24.80 42.66
N LYS A 232 3.36 23.67 43.32
CA LYS A 232 3.97 23.65 44.65
C LYS A 232 5.40 24.20 44.64
N ALA A 233 6.17 23.93 43.57
CA ALA A 233 7.52 24.47 43.40
C ALA A 233 7.51 25.98 43.16
N ILE A 234 6.57 26.48 42.35
CA ILE A 234 6.42 27.92 42.07
C ILE A 234 6.02 28.67 43.35
N ARG A 235 5.03 28.16 44.10
CA ARG A 235 4.61 28.77 45.37
C ARG A 235 5.74 28.82 46.39
N LYS A 236 6.49 27.72 46.55
CA LYS A 236 7.63 27.66 47.48
C LYS A 236 8.73 28.65 47.11
N ARG A 237 8.92 28.92 45.81
CA ARG A 237 9.90 29.89 45.34
C ARG A 237 9.46 31.33 45.63
N ARG A 238 8.16 31.62 45.47
CA ARG A 238 7.56 32.92 45.81
C ARG A 238 7.62 33.22 47.32
N GLU A 239 7.39 32.22 48.17
CA GLU A 239 7.54 32.33 49.63
C GLU A 239 8.99 32.55 50.10
N LEU A 240 9.99 32.32 49.24
CA LEU A 240 11.40 32.61 49.53
C LEU A 240 11.85 33.99 49.03
N GLU A 241 11.06 34.61 48.15
CA GLU A 241 11.37 35.90 47.55
C GLU A 241 10.64 37.07 48.27
N GLU A 242 9.66 36.77 49.14
CA GLU A 242 9.07 37.68 50.14
C GLU A 242 9.87 37.68 51.47
#